data_AF-A0A6B1GK58-F1
#
_entry.id   AF-A0A6B1GK58-F1
#
_cell.length_a   1.000
_cell.length_b   1.000
_cell.length_c   1.000
_cell.angle_alpha   90.00
_cell.angle_beta   90.00
_cell.angle_gamma   90.00
#
_symmetry.space_group_name_H-M   'P 1'
#
loop_
_entity.id
_entity.type
_entity.pdbx_description
1 polymer ?
#
loop_
_entity_poly.entity_id
_entity_poly.type
_entity_poly.pdbx_seq_one_letter_code
_entity_poly.pdbx_strand_id
1 'polypeptide(L)'
;FTFVNPLGEYVSLALELENASVLITVGMLAALGLLLGSSLDAIFRRQFKFTWFASFSDFVFNAIGGVLMGIGGVLALGCTIGQGITGMATLAIGSVLTVAAIILSSALTLKTQYYKLIYEEASVVAALVTGMVDLKMLPKSFRKLEAL
;
A
#
# COMPACT_ATOMS: atom_id res chain seq x y z
N PHE A 1 10.38 2.65 13.65
CA PHE A 1 10.84 3.15 12.34
C PHE A 1 9.73 2.93 11.32
N THR A 2 9.33 3.94 10.54
CA THR A 2 8.27 3.84 9.52
C THR A 2 8.67 4.64 8.30
N PHE A 3 8.29 4.19 7.11
CA PHE A 3 8.51 4.92 5.86
C PHE A 3 7.44 5.97 5.56
N VAL A 4 6.34 6.00 6.34
CA VAL A 4 5.27 6.99 6.15
C VAL A 4 5.74 8.41 6.54
N ASN A 5 6.44 8.52 7.68
CA ASN A 5 6.92 9.80 8.19
C ASN A 5 7.95 10.49 7.25
N PRO A 6 9.05 9.83 6.82
CA PRO A 6 10.04 10.48 5.97
C PRO A 6 9.48 10.85 4.59
N LEU A 7 8.50 10.12 4.05
CA LEU A 7 7.81 10.53 2.82
C LEU A 7 7.03 11.83 3.01
N GLY A 8 6.38 12.02 4.16
CA GLY A 8 5.75 13.30 4.52
C GLY A 8 6.78 14.42 4.68
N GLU A 9 7.90 14.15 5.34
CA GLU A 9 8.97 15.15 5.51
C GLU A 9 9.59 15.57 4.16
N TYR A 10 9.70 14.67 3.17
CA TYR A 10 10.12 15.02 1.80
C TYR A 10 9.15 15.98 1.11
N VAL A 11 7.85 15.81 1.35
CA VAL A 11 6.82 16.69 0.78
C VAL A 11 6.84 18.06 1.47
N SER A 12 6.95 18.10 2.80
CA SER A 12 7.11 19.36 3.54
C SER A 12 8.37 20.10 3.10
N LEU A 13 9.48 19.38 2.94
CA LEU A 13 10.71 19.91 2.37
C LEU A 13 10.53 20.53 0.99
N ALA A 14 9.78 19.87 0.10
CA ALA A 14 9.50 20.38 -1.24
C ALA A 14 8.63 21.65 -1.25
N LEU A 15 7.78 21.84 -0.25
CA LEU A 15 6.89 22.99 -0.10
C LEU A 15 7.56 24.18 0.62
N GLU A 16 8.52 23.91 1.50
CA GLU A 16 9.17 24.91 2.38
C GLU A 16 10.62 25.20 1.97
N LEU A 17 10.95 25.05 0.68
CA LEU A 17 12.32 25.20 0.13
C LEU A 17 13.03 26.52 0.54
N GLU A 18 12.28 27.55 0.92
CA GLU A 18 12.79 28.88 1.27
C GLU A 18 13.29 28.99 2.73
N ASN A 19 12.93 28.07 3.65
CA ASN A 19 13.38 28.11 5.04
C ASN A 19 14.54 27.13 5.29
N ALA A 20 15.75 27.69 5.31
CA ALA A 20 17.05 27.02 5.34
C ALA A 20 17.44 26.33 6.67
N SER A 21 16.56 25.53 7.26
CA SER A 21 16.92 24.68 8.42
C SER A 21 16.25 23.32 8.35
N VAL A 22 16.51 22.60 7.26
CA VAL A 22 15.99 21.25 7.04
C VAL A 22 16.90 20.27 7.77
N LEU A 23 16.46 19.82 8.93
CA LEU A 23 17.14 18.73 9.64
C LEU A 23 16.91 17.44 8.85
N ILE A 24 17.96 16.97 8.17
CA ILE A 24 17.94 15.67 7.48
C ILE A 24 17.77 14.59 8.55
N THR A 25 16.62 13.93 8.57
CA THR A 25 16.34 12.84 9.50
C THR A 25 16.95 11.53 8.99
N VAL A 26 17.24 10.61 9.90
CA VAL A 26 17.69 9.24 9.55
C VAL A 26 16.65 8.53 8.69
N GLY A 27 15.36 8.86 8.86
CA GLY A 27 14.27 8.32 8.05
C GLY A 27 14.37 8.71 6.57
N MET A 28 14.69 9.99 6.30
CA MET A 28 14.91 10.47 4.94
C MET A 28 16.07 9.73 4.26
N LEU A 29 17.23 9.66 4.92
CA LEU A 29 18.41 8.98 4.39
C LEU A 29 18.16 7.48 4.14
N ALA A 30 17.43 6.82 5.04
CA ALA A 30 17.07 5.41 4.87
C ALA A 30 16.11 5.19 3.69
N ALA A 31 15.16 6.10 3.45
CA ALA A 31 14.28 6.04 2.29
C ALA A 31 15.06 6.21 0.97
N LEU A 32 16.00 7.17 0.91
CA LEU A 32 16.90 7.31 -0.26
C LEU A 32 17.81 6.10 -0.42
N GLY A 33 18.35 5.57 0.68
CA GLY A 33 19.17 4.36 0.69
C GLY A 33 18.41 3.16 0.15
N LEU A 34 17.12 3.02 0.46
CA LEU A 34 16.26 1.97 -0.09
C LEU A 34 16.05 2.16 -1.60
N LEU A 35 15.76 3.39 -2.06
CA LEU A 35 15.58 3.69 -3.48
C LEU A 35 16.86 3.43 -4.28
N LEU A 36 18.00 3.95 -3.82
CA LEU A 36 19.29 3.72 -4.47
C LEU A 36 19.71 2.25 -4.38
N GLY A 37 19.58 1.62 -3.22
CA GLY A 37 19.97 0.22 -3.01
C GLY A 37 19.19 -0.75 -3.90
N SER A 38 17.87 -0.59 -4.00
CA SER A 38 17.03 -1.39 -4.90
C SER A 38 17.36 -1.15 -6.38
N SER A 39 17.69 0.09 -6.74
CA SER A 39 18.12 0.43 -8.11
C SER A 39 19.47 -0.20 -8.46
N LEU A 40 20.45 -0.13 -7.55
CA LEU A 40 21.77 -0.74 -7.75
C LEU A 40 21.67 -2.27 -7.86
N ASP A 41 20.87 -2.93 -7.01
CA ASP A 41 20.66 -4.38 -7.08
C ASP A 41 19.98 -4.79 -8.40
N ALA A 42 18.98 -4.04 -8.86
CA ALA A 42 18.32 -4.30 -10.14
C ALA A 42 19.27 -4.16 -11.35
N ILE A 43 20.17 -3.17 -11.33
CA ILE A 43 21.19 -2.97 -12.37
C ILE A 43 22.21 -4.12 -12.32
N PHE A 44 22.68 -4.49 -11.12
CA PHE A 44 23.66 -5.56 -10.95
C PHE A 44 23.13 -6.91 -11.45
N ARG A 45 21.86 -7.20 -11.17
CA ARG A 45 21.17 -8.40 -11.67
C ARG A 45 20.75 -8.31 -13.14
N ARG A 46 20.99 -7.17 -13.81
CA ARG A 46 20.57 -6.88 -15.19
C ARG A 46 19.06 -7.10 -15.42
N GLN A 47 18.26 -6.93 -14.38
CA GLN A 47 16.79 -7.07 -14.44
C GLN A 47 16.07 -5.73 -14.54
N PHE A 48 16.82 -4.63 -14.65
CA PHE A 48 16.25 -3.31 -14.84
C PHE A 48 15.45 -3.25 -16.15
N LYS A 49 14.13 -3.24 -16.02
CA LYS A 49 13.17 -3.06 -17.12
C LYS A 49 12.29 -1.86 -16.77
N PHE A 50 12.33 -0.86 -17.64
CA PHE A 50 11.46 0.30 -17.50
C PHE A 50 10.08 -0.04 -18.05
N THR A 51 9.15 -0.35 -17.16
CA THR A 51 7.75 -0.63 -17.51
C THR A 51 6.91 0.60 -17.21
N TRP A 52 6.26 1.15 -18.24
CA TRP A 52 5.28 2.22 -18.06
C TRP A 52 3.87 1.63 -17.91
N PHE A 53 2.94 2.42 -17.36
CA PHE A 53 1.54 2.04 -17.19
C PHE A 53 0.89 1.70 -18.54
N ALA A 54 0.10 0.62 -18.56
CA ALA A 54 -0.57 0.13 -19.77
C ALA A 54 -1.75 1.03 -20.21
N SER A 55 -2.41 1.71 -19.28
CA SER A 55 -3.52 2.63 -19.55
C SER A 55 -3.55 3.80 -18.56
N PHE A 56 -4.18 4.91 -18.96
CA PHE A 56 -4.45 6.05 -18.06
C PHE A 56 -5.35 5.63 -16.89
N SER A 57 -6.29 4.72 -17.13
CA SER A 57 -7.14 4.15 -16.08
C SER A 57 -6.30 3.45 -15.01
N ASP A 58 -5.29 2.66 -15.41
CA ASP A 58 -4.40 1.96 -14.49
C ASP A 58 -3.55 2.93 -13.67
N PHE A 59 -3.08 4.01 -14.28
CA PHE A 59 -2.38 5.07 -13.57
C PHE A 59 -3.27 5.70 -12.48
N VAL A 60 -4.52 6.03 -12.80
CA VAL A 60 -5.47 6.62 -11.85
C VAL A 60 -5.76 5.66 -10.69
N PHE A 61 -6.00 4.37 -10.95
CA PHE A 61 -6.21 3.38 -9.89
C PHE A 61 -4.99 3.23 -8.97
N ASN A 62 -3.78 3.21 -9.53
CA ASN A 62 -2.54 3.14 -8.75
C ASN A 62 -2.33 4.43 -7.94
N ALA A 63 -2.61 5.60 -8.50
CA ALA A 63 -2.51 6.88 -7.80
C ALA A 63 -3.50 6.97 -6.62
N ILE A 64 -4.77 6.60 -6.85
CA ILE A 64 -5.80 6.51 -5.79
C ILE A 64 -5.36 5.52 -4.69
N GLY A 65 -4.83 4.36 -5.09
CA GLY A 65 -4.27 3.36 -4.17
C GLY A 65 -3.13 3.91 -3.32
N GLY A 66 -2.22 4.70 -3.92
CA GLY A 66 -1.14 5.37 -3.21
C GLY A 66 -1.64 6.36 -2.14
N VAL A 67 -2.67 7.16 -2.46
CA VAL A 67 -3.29 8.09 -1.51
C VAL A 67 -3.94 7.32 -0.35
N LEU A 68 -4.71 6.28 -0.64
CA LEU A 68 -5.33 5.41 0.36
C LEU A 68 -4.28 4.77 1.28
N MET A 69 -3.16 4.31 0.73
CA MET A 69 -2.06 3.72 1.48
C MET A 69 -1.36 4.75 2.38
N GLY A 70 -1.21 6.00 1.92
CA GLY A 70 -0.68 7.09 2.73
C GLY A 70 -1.58 7.42 3.92
N ILE A 71 -2.87 7.63 3.68
CA ILE A 71 -3.86 7.91 4.74
C ILE A 71 -3.92 6.76 5.74
N GLY A 72 -3.99 5.51 5.24
CA GLY A 72 -3.98 4.32 6.08
C GLY A 72 -2.70 4.17 6.91
N GLY A 73 -1.54 4.51 6.35
CA GLY A 73 -0.25 4.47 7.04
C GLY A 73 -0.15 5.48 8.18
N VAL A 74 -0.75 6.67 8.04
CA VAL A 74 -0.82 7.66 9.12
C VAL A 74 -1.78 7.20 10.22
N LEU A 75 -2.96 6.69 9.84
CA LEU A 75 -3.96 6.16 10.79
C LEU A 75 -3.42 4.97 11.60
N ALA A 76 -2.66 4.08 10.96
CA ALA A 76 -2.03 2.93 11.60
C ALA A 76 -0.73 3.29 12.36
N LEU A 77 -0.33 4.57 12.35
CA LEU A 77 0.93 5.06 12.92
C LEU A 77 2.14 4.23 12.44
N GLY A 78 2.11 3.76 11.19
CA GLY A 78 3.16 2.93 10.63
C GLY A 78 2.82 2.25 9.30
N CYS A 79 3.86 1.69 8.67
CA CYS A 79 3.75 0.86 7.47
C CYS A 79 4.00 -0.62 7.78
N THR A 80 3.92 -1.48 6.77
CA THR A 80 4.24 -2.92 6.87
C THR A 80 5.62 -3.20 7.48
N ILE A 81 6.64 -2.40 7.14
CA ILE A 81 7.97 -2.54 7.76
C ILE A 81 7.92 -2.14 9.25
N GLY A 82 7.27 -1.02 9.56
CA GLY A 82 7.26 -0.47 10.92
C GLY A 82 6.40 -1.28 11.89
N GLN A 83 5.12 -1.49 11.57
CA GLN A 83 4.22 -2.27 12.42
C GLN A 83 4.37 -3.77 12.21
N GLY A 84 4.69 -4.23 11.00
CA GLY A 84 4.80 -5.67 10.72
C GLY A 84 6.11 -6.30 11.17
N ILE A 85 7.27 -5.72 10.81
CA ILE A 85 8.56 -6.32 11.16
C ILE A 85 9.01 -5.84 12.54
N THR A 86 9.08 -4.52 12.75
CA THR A 86 9.56 -3.96 14.02
C THR A 86 8.51 -4.10 15.13
N GLY A 87 7.24 -3.81 14.84
CA GLY A 87 6.15 -3.90 15.81
C GLY A 87 5.90 -5.33 16.32
N MET A 88 5.93 -6.34 15.44
CA MET A 88 5.76 -7.73 15.88
C MET A 88 6.92 -8.20 16.75
N ALA A 89 8.15 -7.75 16.47
CA ALA A 89 9.32 -8.08 17.30
C ALA A 89 9.19 -7.53 18.73
N THR A 90 8.43 -6.44 18.93
CA THR A 90 8.14 -5.87 20.26
C THR A 90 6.92 -6.50 20.96
N LEU A 91 6.25 -7.46 20.32
CA LEU A 91 5.02 -8.11 20.81
C LEU A 91 3.90 -7.12 21.21
N ALA A 92 3.88 -5.95 20.59
CA ALA A 92 2.87 -4.93 20.87
C ALA A 92 1.49 -5.38 20.35
N ILE A 93 0.47 -5.35 21.20
CA ILE A 93 -0.91 -5.72 20.84
C ILE A 93 -1.43 -4.88 19.65
N GLY A 94 -1.05 -3.60 19.61
CA GLY A 94 -1.39 -2.70 18.49
C GLY A 94 -0.75 -3.10 17.16
N SER A 95 0.43 -3.72 17.18
CA SER A 95 1.09 -4.23 15.97
C SER A 95 0.34 -5.46 15.42
N VAL A 96 -0.09 -6.38 16.28
CA VAL A 96 -0.85 -7.56 15.85
C VAL A 96 -2.17 -7.16 15.19
N LEU A 97 -2.88 -6.19 15.77
CA LEU A 97 -4.15 -5.70 15.21
C LEU A 97 -3.95 -5.00 13.86
N THR A 98 -2.93 -4.13 13.75
CA THR A 98 -2.63 -3.43 12.49
C THR A 98 -2.20 -4.39 11.40
N VAL A 99 -1.37 -5.39 11.70
CA VAL A 99 -0.99 -6.44 10.75
C VAL A 99 -2.19 -7.26 10.31
N ALA A 100 -3.07 -7.66 11.22
CA ALA A 100 -4.30 -8.38 10.86
C ALA A 100 -5.19 -7.56 9.93
N ALA A 101 -5.35 -6.25 10.19
CA ALA A 101 -6.10 -5.35 9.32
C ALA A 101 -5.45 -5.19 7.93
N ILE A 102 -4.12 -5.10 7.86
CA ILE A 102 -3.38 -5.04 6.59
C ILE A 102 -3.57 -6.33 5.79
N ILE A 103 -3.52 -7.50 6.44
CA ILE A 103 -3.74 -8.79 5.78
C ILE A 103 -5.18 -8.89 5.25
N LEU A 104 -6.18 -8.53 6.06
CA LEU A 104 -7.58 -8.57 5.65
C LEU A 104 -7.88 -7.63 4.47
N SER A 105 -7.37 -6.40 4.51
CA SER A 105 -7.55 -5.43 3.43
C SER A 105 -6.82 -5.84 2.14
N SER A 106 -5.62 -6.43 2.24
CA SER A 106 -4.88 -6.97 1.10
C SER A 106 -5.61 -8.15 0.45
N ALA A 107 -6.09 -9.11 1.27
CA ALA A 107 -6.87 -10.24 0.79
C ALA A 107 -8.15 -9.80 0.08
N LEU A 108 -8.86 -8.80 0.65
CA LEU A 108 -10.06 -8.24 0.04
C LEU A 108 -9.74 -7.58 -1.32
N THR A 109 -8.70 -6.75 -1.37
CA THR A 109 -8.30 -6.04 -2.60
C THR A 109 -7.90 -7.00 -3.71
N LEU A 110 -7.09 -8.02 -3.39
CA LEU A 110 -6.70 -9.06 -4.35
C LEU A 110 -7.93 -9.77 -4.92
N LYS A 111 -8.89 -10.11 -4.07
CA LYS A 111 -10.11 -10.80 -4.50
C LYS A 111 -11.00 -9.93 -5.38
N THR A 112 -11.15 -8.65 -5.03
CA THR A 112 -11.89 -7.68 -5.86
C THR A 112 -11.26 -7.51 -7.23
N GLN A 113 -9.93 -7.38 -7.30
CA GLN A 113 -9.21 -7.30 -8.57
C GLN A 113 -9.35 -8.59 -9.39
N TYR A 114 -9.32 -9.75 -8.73
CA TYR A 114 -9.51 -11.05 -9.39
C TYR A 114 -10.90 -11.19 -10.02
N TYR A 115 -11.96 -10.77 -9.32
CA TYR A 115 -13.32 -10.76 -9.87
C TYR A 115 -13.47 -9.79 -11.04
N LYS A 116 -12.80 -8.64 -11.01
CA LYS A 116 -12.84 -7.66 -12.10
C LYS A 116 -12.13 -8.15 -13.36
N LEU A 117 -11.11 -9.01 -13.21
CA LEU A 117 -10.44 -9.66 -14.34
C LEU A 117 -11.30 -10.75 -14.99
N ILE A 118 -12.15 -11.44 -14.22
CA ILE A 118 -13.03 -12.52 -14.72
C ILE A 118 -14.34 -11.96 -15.27
N TYR A 119 -14.88 -10.93 -14.62
CA TYR A 119 -16.13 -10.28 -15.00
C TYR A 119 -15.85 -8.82 -15.38
N GLU A 120 -15.48 -8.60 -16.64
CA GLU A 120 -15.00 -7.31 -17.17
C GLU A 120 -16.05 -6.17 -17.07
N GLU A 121 -17.34 -6.52 -17.03
CA GLU A 121 -18.49 -5.60 -16.88
C GLU A 121 -18.93 -5.36 -15.42
N ALA A 122 -18.28 -6.01 -14.44
CA ALA A 122 -18.70 -5.91 -13.05
C ALA A 122 -18.26 -4.59 -12.39
N SER A 123 -19.22 -3.87 -11.81
CA SER A 123 -18.91 -2.69 -10.99
C SER A 123 -17.97 -3.02 -9.83
N VAL A 124 -17.04 -2.12 -9.51
CA VAL A 124 -16.07 -2.27 -8.40
C VAL A 124 -16.78 -2.58 -7.08
N VAL A 125 -17.98 -2.03 -6.88
CA VAL A 125 -18.82 -2.27 -5.70
C VAL A 125 -19.34 -3.71 -5.66
N ALA A 126 -19.79 -4.27 -6.79
CA ALA A 126 -20.24 -5.66 -6.86
C ALA A 126 -19.09 -6.65 -6.65
N ALA A 127 -17.90 -6.35 -7.18
CA ALA A 127 -16.69 -7.14 -6.97
C ALA A 127 -16.18 -7.05 -5.51
N LEU A 128 -16.30 -5.88 -4.87
CA LEU A 128 -15.96 -5.69 -3.46
C LEU A 128 -16.92 -6.46 -2.53
N VAL A 129 -18.23 -6.31 -2.74
CA VAL A 129 -19.26 -7.00 -1.93
C VAL A 129 -19.14 -8.51 -2.07
N THR A 130 -18.89 -9.02 -3.29
CA THR A 130 -18.66 -10.45 -3.51
C THR A 130 -17.35 -10.91 -2.86
N GLY A 131 -16.30 -10.07 -2.88
CA GLY A 131 -15.06 -10.31 -2.16
C GLY A 131 -15.25 -10.42 -0.63
N MET A 132 -16.06 -9.54 -0.04
CA MET A 132 -16.39 -9.53 1.38
C MET A 132 -17.27 -10.72 1.80
N VAL A 133 -18.19 -11.15 0.93
CA VAL A 133 -19.01 -12.36 1.15
C VAL A 133 -18.14 -13.62 1.16
N ASP A 134 -17.15 -13.71 0.27
CA ASP A 134 -16.29 -14.89 0.19
C ASP A 134 -15.25 -14.96 1.31
N LEU A 135 -14.81 -13.80 1.84
CA LEU A 135 -14.05 -13.72 3.10
C LEU A 135 -14.89 -14.04 4.36
N LYS A 136 -16.14 -14.53 4.21
CA LYS A 136 -17.11 -14.83 5.28
C LYS A 136 -17.43 -13.64 6.20
N MET A 137 -17.08 -12.41 5.81
CA MET A 137 -17.38 -11.21 6.60
C MET A 137 -18.80 -10.67 6.39
N LEU A 138 -19.50 -11.10 5.33
CA LEU A 138 -20.90 -10.76 5.05
C LEU A 138 -21.76 -12.01 4.84
N PRO A 139 -23.06 -11.97 5.20
CA PRO A 139 -23.97 -13.09 4.97
C PRO A 139 -24.17 -13.35 3.47
N LYS A 140 -24.31 -14.64 3.11
CA LYS A 140 -24.42 -15.15 1.72
C LYS A 140 -25.53 -14.51 0.87
N SER A 141 -26.45 -13.78 1.50
CA SER A 141 -27.60 -13.14 0.85
C SER A 141 -27.25 -11.90 0.02
N PHE A 142 -26.10 -11.24 0.23
CA PHE A 142 -25.69 -10.03 -0.51
C PHE A 142 -24.84 -10.33 -1.77
N ARG A 143 -24.76 -11.60 -2.16
CA ARG A 143 -23.97 -12.06 -3.29
C ARG A 143 -24.58 -11.58 -4.62
N LYS A 144 -23.85 -10.75 -5.37
CA LYS A 144 -24.27 -10.24 -6.69
C LYS A 144 -23.58 -10.92 -7.88
N LEU A 145 -22.52 -11.69 -7.65
CA LEU A 145 -21.75 -12.41 -8.67
C LEU A 145 -21.59 -13.89 -8.28
N GLU A 146 -21.56 -14.79 -9.28
CA GLU A 146 -21.39 -16.23 -9.05
C GLU A 146 -20.06 -16.55 -8.35
N ALA A 147 -20.07 -17.67 -7.62
CA ALA A 147 -18.87 -18.18 -6.97
C ALA A 147 -17.82 -18.55 -8.00
N LEU A 148 -16.56 -18.32 -7.64
CA LEU A 148 -15.50 -19.20 -8.13
C LEU A 148 -15.63 -20.54 -7.39
#